data_AF-A0A6H1ZDT8-F1
#
_entry.id   AF-A0A6H1ZDT8-F1
#
_cell.length_a   1.000
_cell.length_b   1.000
_cell.length_c   1.000
_cell.angle_alpha   90.00
_cell.angle_beta   90.00
_cell.angle_gamma   90.00
#
_symmetry.space_group_name_H-M   'P 1'
#
loop_
_entity.id
_entity.type
_entity.pdbx_description
1 polymer ?
#
loop_
_entity_poly.entity_id
_entity_poly.type
_entity_poly.pdbx_seq_one_letter_code
_entity_poly.pdbx_strand_id
1 'polypeptide(L)'
;STGNWSTGDWSTGYRSTGHWSTGDCSTGNWSTGNCSTGNWSTGHCSTGNWSISNYSTGHFSTEDYSGFGSFNKPCSPEEWKRSKKPQFLYFDFTEWVPLEYMTDEEKKDNPQCETTGGYLKIFDYQDTFRASWDKLTNEEKAEQYDQLKKLPNYDENVFEQIAGFRPGHLMK
;
A
#
# COMPACT_ATOMS: atom_id res chain seq x y z
N SER A 1 28.42 35.34 2.82
CA SER A 1 28.39 34.45 1.64
C SER A 1 29.47 33.40 1.82
N THR A 2 29.11 32.20 2.28
CA THR A 2 30.08 31.13 2.57
C THR A 2 29.27 29.83 2.70
N GLY A 3 29.54 28.75 1.98
CA GLY A 3 30.52 28.49 0.93
C GLY A 3 30.16 27.17 0.22
N ASN A 4 30.58 27.04 -1.04
CA ASN A 4 30.60 25.77 -1.76
C ASN A 4 31.71 24.88 -1.19
N TRP A 5 31.36 23.73 -0.63
CA TRP A 5 32.29 22.63 -0.38
C TRP A 5 31.65 21.33 -0.89
N SER A 6 32.15 20.87 -2.02
CA SER A 6 31.92 19.54 -2.58
C SER A 6 32.94 18.58 -2.00
N THR A 7 32.46 17.56 -1.30
CA THR A 7 33.24 16.40 -0.85
C THR A 7 32.36 15.15 -0.94
N GLY A 8 32.81 14.12 -1.66
CA GLY A 8 32.37 12.74 -1.47
C GLY A 8 31.46 12.16 -2.53
N ASP A 9 32.07 11.36 -3.41
CA ASP A 9 31.46 10.24 -4.14
C ASP A 9 30.42 9.46 -3.31
N TRP A 10 29.35 9.04 -4.00
CA TRP A 10 28.41 7.98 -3.58
C TRP A 10 27.72 8.19 -2.22
N SER A 11 26.69 9.03 -2.21
CA SER A 11 25.64 8.97 -1.19
C SER A 11 24.26 8.85 -1.84
N THR A 12 23.93 7.61 -2.23
CA THR A 12 22.54 7.16 -2.34
C THR A 12 21.89 7.25 -0.96
N GLY A 13 21.54 8.46 -0.54
CA GLY A 13 20.93 8.78 0.74
C GLY A 13 19.44 8.43 0.76
N TYR A 14 19.10 7.17 0.48
CA TYR A 14 17.74 6.65 0.57
C TYR A 14 17.39 6.41 2.04
N ARG A 15 16.77 7.38 2.71
CA ARG A 15 16.13 7.09 4.02
C ARG A 15 14.81 6.37 3.76
N SER A 16 14.91 5.05 3.58
CA SER A 16 13.79 4.13 3.39
C SER A 16 13.55 3.31 4.66
N THR A 17 12.35 3.40 5.23
CA THR A 17 11.93 2.60 6.39
C THR A 17 10.65 1.83 6.06
N GLY A 18 10.78 0.58 5.58
CA GLY A 18 9.63 -0.29 5.27
C GLY A 18 9.96 -1.46 4.35
N HIS A 19 9.00 -2.38 4.16
CA HIS A 19 9.16 -3.64 3.42
C HIS A 19 9.22 -3.47 1.88
N TRP A 20 8.84 -2.31 1.31
CA TRP A 20 9.36 -1.86 0.00
C TRP A 20 9.11 -0.36 -0.30
N SER A 21 10.08 0.37 -0.86
CA SER A 21 9.98 1.81 -1.18
C SER A 21 10.73 2.15 -2.48
N THR A 22 10.27 3.11 -3.30
CA THR A 22 11.05 3.64 -4.44
C THR A 22 10.90 5.16 -4.55
N GLY A 23 11.99 5.87 -4.22
CA GLY A 23 12.12 7.31 -4.16
C GLY A 23 13.01 7.78 -2.98
N ASP A 24 13.51 9.02 -2.98
CA ASP A 24 14.65 9.43 -2.12
C ASP A 24 14.39 9.41 -0.59
N CYS A 25 13.13 9.56 -0.14
CA CYS A 25 12.80 9.76 1.28
C CYS A 25 11.43 9.17 1.70
N SER A 26 11.17 7.88 1.49
CA SER A 26 9.85 7.28 1.75
C SER A 26 9.80 6.43 3.03
N THR A 27 8.78 6.63 3.86
CA THR A 27 8.52 5.92 5.14
C THR A 27 7.24 5.11 5.05
N GLY A 28 7.26 3.85 5.48
CA GLY A 28 6.12 2.93 5.38
C GLY A 28 6.30 1.87 4.29
N ASN A 29 5.32 1.00 4.13
CA ASN A 29 5.44 -0.17 3.27
C ASN A 29 4.81 0.07 1.88
N TRP A 30 5.54 -0.25 0.82
CA TRP A 30 5.10 -0.26 -0.59
C TRP A 30 4.72 1.11 -1.14
N SER A 31 5.68 2.03 -1.12
CA SER A 31 5.55 3.32 -1.78
C SER A 31 6.43 3.38 -3.02
N THR A 32 5.89 3.75 -4.19
CA THR A 32 6.67 3.83 -5.45
C THR A 32 7.04 5.27 -5.84
N GLY A 33 6.58 6.26 -5.06
CA GLY A 33 6.91 7.68 -5.22
C GLY A 33 7.92 8.22 -4.18
N ASN A 34 8.43 9.42 -4.48
CA ASN A 34 9.33 10.18 -3.59
C ASN A 34 8.58 10.79 -2.40
N CYS A 35 9.19 10.80 -1.21
CA CYS A 35 8.71 11.53 -0.04
C CYS A 35 7.32 11.11 0.47
N SER A 36 6.97 9.83 0.35
CA SER A 36 5.68 9.32 0.80
C SER A 36 5.77 8.73 2.20
N THR A 37 4.75 8.97 3.04
CA THR A 37 4.64 8.46 4.41
C THR A 37 3.37 7.62 4.54
N GLY A 38 3.47 6.37 4.98
CA GLY A 38 2.35 5.44 5.10
C GLY A 38 2.49 4.26 4.15
N ASN A 39 1.43 3.43 4.07
CA ASN A 39 1.46 2.20 3.31
C ASN A 39 0.72 2.35 1.97
N TRP A 40 1.30 1.90 0.86
CA TRP A 40 0.62 1.87 -0.45
C TRP A 40 0.35 3.25 -1.03
N SER A 41 1.42 3.99 -1.35
CA SER A 41 1.33 5.25 -2.08
C SER A 41 2.15 5.19 -3.37
N THR A 42 1.49 5.23 -4.53
CA THR A 42 2.20 5.23 -5.83
C THR A 42 2.57 6.64 -6.30
N GLY A 43 1.89 7.67 -5.81
CA GLY A 43 2.24 9.08 -6.07
C GLY A 43 3.35 9.63 -5.16
N HIS A 44 3.82 10.83 -5.51
CA HIS A 44 4.86 11.60 -4.82
C HIS A 44 4.29 12.46 -3.69
N CYS A 45 5.03 12.61 -2.59
CA CYS A 45 4.71 13.50 -1.46
C CYS A 45 3.37 13.19 -0.78
N SER A 46 2.96 11.91 -0.73
CA SER A 46 1.68 11.50 -0.16
C SER A 46 1.83 11.00 1.28
N THR A 47 0.92 11.41 2.17
CA THR A 47 0.88 11.03 3.58
C THR A 47 -0.41 10.28 3.91
N GLY A 48 -0.33 8.97 4.07
CA GLY A 48 -1.44 8.09 4.47
C GLY A 48 -1.42 6.76 3.74
N ASN A 49 -2.55 6.04 3.71
CA ASN A 49 -2.60 4.69 3.14
C ASN A 49 -3.48 4.59 1.89
N TRP A 50 -3.08 3.76 0.94
CA TRP A 50 -3.83 3.46 -0.30
C TRP A 50 -4.12 4.73 -1.11
N SER A 51 -3.08 5.34 -1.68
CA SER A 51 -3.23 6.55 -2.49
C SER A 51 -2.46 6.43 -3.81
N ILE A 52 -3.10 6.82 -4.91
CA ILE A 52 -2.53 6.81 -6.27
C ILE A 52 -2.10 8.23 -6.70
N SER A 53 -2.66 9.26 -6.06
CA SER A 53 -2.38 10.68 -6.32
C SER A 53 -1.09 11.20 -5.69
N ASN A 54 -0.64 12.35 -6.19
CA ASN A 54 0.48 13.11 -5.63
C ASN A 54 -0.03 14.10 -4.56
N TYR A 55 0.83 14.45 -3.61
CA TYR A 55 0.56 15.46 -2.57
C TYR A 55 -0.70 15.19 -1.73
N SER A 56 -1.16 13.94 -1.70
CA SER A 56 -2.37 13.56 -0.99
C SER A 56 -2.06 13.39 0.50
N THR A 57 -2.92 13.90 1.38
CA THR A 57 -2.85 13.56 2.81
C THR A 57 -4.13 12.83 3.15
N GLY A 58 -4.09 11.57 3.60
CA GLY A 58 -5.28 10.79 3.92
C GLY A 58 -5.32 9.37 3.39
N HIS A 59 -6.54 8.83 3.23
CA HIS A 59 -6.75 7.43 2.87
C HIS A 59 -7.68 7.25 1.68
N PHE A 60 -7.33 6.38 0.73
CA PHE A 60 -8.09 6.19 -0.50
C PHE A 60 -8.14 7.46 -1.36
N SER A 61 -6.98 7.94 -1.80
CA SER A 61 -6.89 9.17 -2.61
C SER A 61 -6.43 8.89 -4.04
N THR A 62 -7.26 9.16 -5.03
CA THR A 62 -6.91 9.09 -6.47
C THR A 62 -6.75 10.46 -7.11
N GLU A 63 -7.09 11.54 -6.41
CA GLU A 63 -6.91 12.91 -6.85
C GLU A 63 -6.04 13.71 -5.87
N ASP A 64 -5.25 14.64 -6.41
CA ASP A 64 -4.39 15.52 -5.61
C ASP A 64 -5.27 16.42 -4.73
N TYR A 65 -5.09 16.33 -3.40
CA TYR A 65 -5.92 17.05 -2.44
C TYR A 65 -5.07 17.69 -1.34
N SER A 66 -5.23 19.00 -1.16
CA SER A 66 -4.55 19.75 -0.11
C SER A 66 -5.29 19.63 1.22
N GLY A 67 -4.85 18.71 2.09
CA GLY A 67 -5.38 18.50 3.44
C GLY A 67 -5.62 17.03 3.75
N PHE A 68 -5.97 16.69 5.00
CA PHE A 68 -6.34 15.30 5.33
C PHE A 68 -7.69 14.96 4.69
N GLY A 69 -7.75 13.84 3.97
CA GLY A 69 -8.92 13.41 3.23
C GLY A 69 -9.19 11.91 3.35
N SER A 70 -10.38 11.51 2.96
CA SER A 70 -10.65 10.13 2.61
C SER A 70 -11.55 10.07 1.38
N PHE A 71 -11.29 9.15 0.46
CA PHE A 71 -12.07 8.98 -0.77
C PHE A 71 -12.22 10.31 -1.55
N ASN A 72 -11.10 10.99 -1.80
CA ASN A 72 -11.01 12.30 -2.48
C ASN A 72 -11.81 13.45 -1.84
N LYS A 73 -12.21 13.33 -0.57
CA LYS A 73 -12.98 14.35 0.14
C LYS A 73 -12.35 14.70 1.49
N PRO A 74 -12.50 15.94 1.99
CA PRO A 74 -12.03 16.34 3.32
C PRO A 74 -12.51 15.39 4.41
N CYS A 75 -11.59 14.97 5.27
CA CYS A 75 -11.87 14.15 6.46
C CYS A 75 -10.97 14.67 7.58
N SER A 76 -11.37 14.56 8.84
CA SER A 76 -10.43 14.79 9.93
C SER A 76 -9.68 13.50 10.29
N PRO A 77 -8.40 13.59 10.72
CA PRO A 77 -7.67 12.43 11.23
C PRO A 77 -8.42 11.71 12.38
N GLU A 78 -9.17 12.46 13.19
CA GLU A 78 -9.92 11.92 14.32
C GLU A 78 -11.18 11.16 13.88
N GLU A 79 -11.91 11.67 12.88
CA GLU A 79 -13.03 10.93 12.28
C GLU A 79 -12.53 9.62 11.68
N TRP A 80 -11.44 9.68 10.90
CA TRP A 80 -10.86 8.47 10.34
C TRP A 80 -10.41 7.47 11.41
N LYS A 81 -9.73 7.92 12.47
CA LYS A 81 -9.31 7.04 13.57
C LYS A 81 -10.48 6.36 14.26
N ARG A 82 -11.59 7.07 14.47
CA ARG A 82 -12.79 6.56 15.15
C ARG A 82 -13.58 5.54 14.30
N SER A 83 -13.47 5.61 12.98
CA SER A 83 -14.16 4.65 12.10
C SER A 83 -13.59 3.23 12.23
N LYS A 84 -14.49 2.26 12.38
CA LYS A 84 -14.16 0.82 12.38
C LYS A 84 -13.76 0.41 10.97
N LYS A 85 -12.50 0.01 10.80
CA LYS A 85 -11.95 -0.38 9.50
C LYS A 85 -12.18 -1.88 9.27
N PRO A 86 -12.57 -2.27 8.05
CA PRO A 86 -12.67 -3.68 7.70
C PRO A 86 -11.35 -4.41 7.95
N GLN A 87 -11.42 -5.64 8.46
CA GLN A 87 -10.25 -6.49 8.68
C GLN A 87 -9.57 -6.87 7.36
N PHE A 88 -10.32 -7.02 6.27
CA PHE A 88 -9.73 -7.37 4.98
C PHE A 88 -8.86 -6.26 4.36
N LEU A 89 -8.85 -5.06 4.94
CA LEU A 89 -7.88 -4.02 4.59
C LEU A 89 -6.49 -4.28 5.18
N TYR A 90 -6.38 -5.21 6.13
CA TYR A 90 -5.14 -5.61 6.79
C TYR A 90 -4.72 -6.97 6.24
N PHE A 91 -3.81 -6.97 5.27
CA PHE A 91 -3.27 -8.19 4.69
C PHE A 91 -1.78 -8.03 4.38
N ASP A 92 -1.09 -9.16 4.40
CA ASP A 92 0.28 -9.28 3.97
C ASP A 92 0.33 -9.69 2.50
N PHE A 93 1.26 -9.10 1.77
CA PHE A 93 1.48 -9.22 0.32
C PHE A 93 2.81 -9.93 0.04
N THR A 94 3.53 -10.31 1.09
CA THR A 94 4.77 -11.07 1.01
C THR A 94 4.66 -12.38 1.74
N GLU A 95 5.14 -13.41 1.08
CA GLU A 95 5.32 -14.72 1.67
C GLU A 95 6.81 -15.06 1.61
N TRP A 96 7.40 -15.38 2.75
CA TRP A 96 8.75 -15.94 2.74
C TRP A 96 8.65 -17.37 2.19
N VAL A 97 9.32 -17.62 1.06
CA VAL A 97 9.39 -18.92 0.43
C VAL A 97 10.79 -19.50 0.71
N PRO A 98 10.90 -20.48 1.62
CA PRO A 98 12.16 -21.17 1.86
C PRO A 98 12.66 -21.85 0.59
N LEU A 99 13.99 -21.94 0.43
CA LEU A 99 14.65 -22.50 -0.75
C LEU A 99 14.13 -23.90 -1.15
N GLU A 100 13.74 -24.71 -0.15
CA GLU A 100 13.20 -26.06 -0.34
C GLU A 100 11.81 -26.10 -1.00
N TYR A 101 11.02 -25.02 -0.89
CA TYR A 101 9.68 -24.90 -1.48
C TYR A 101 9.67 -24.07 -2.77
N MET A 102 10.82 -23.54 -3.19
CA MET A 102 10.93 -22.74 -4.41
C MET A 102 10.84 -23.60 -5.68
N THR A 103 10.10 -23.12 -6.67
CA THR A 103 10.10 -23.72 -8.02
C THR A 103 11.42 -23.42 -8.76
N ASP A 104 11.72 -24.18 -9.81
CA ASP A 104 12.92 -23.95 -10.62
C ASP A 104 12.91 -22.57 -11.31
N GLU A 105 11.72 -22.06 -11.65
CA GLU A 105 11.51 -20.71 -12.20
C GLU A 105 11.80 -19.65 -11.14
N GLU A 106 11.29 -19.81 -9.91
CA GLU A 106 11.53 -18.88 -8.81
C GLU A 106 13.01 -18.82 -8.43
N LYS A 107 13.73 -19.95 -8.47
CA LYS A 107 15.18 -20.00 -8.25
C LYS A 107 15.97 -19.28 -9.34
N LYS A 108 15.54 -19.39 -10.59
CA LYS A 108 16.17 -18.71 -11.73
C LYS A 108 16.02 -17.19 -11.63
N ASP A 109 14.86 -16.72 -11.22
CA ASP A 109 14.57 -15.29 -11.08
C ASP A 109 15.17 -14.69 -9.80
N ASN A 110 15.54 -15.53 -8.82
CA ASN A 110 16.13 -15.13 -7.55
C ASN A 110 17.48 -15.82 -7.32
N PRO A 111 18.54 -15.51 -8.08
CA PRO A 111 19.82 -16.24 -8.00
C PRO A 111 20.53 -16.14 -6.64
N GLN A 112 20.15 -15.19 -5.78
CA GLN A 112 20.69 -15.05 -4.43
C GLN A 112 20.02 -15.99 -3.41
N CYS A 113 18.93 -16.68 -3.79
CA CYS A 113 18.12 -17.49 -2.88
C CYS A 113 18.90 -18.62 -2.19
N GLU A 114 19.97 -19.13 -2.81
CA GLU A 114 20.86 -20.14 -2.23
C GLU A 114 21.64 -19.60 -1.02
N THR A 115 22.02 -18.32 -1.05
CA THR A 115 22.76 -17.67 0.05
C THR A 115 21.81 -17.20 1.16
N THR A 116 20.60 -16.75 0.80
CA THR A 116 19.58 -16.28 1.75
C THR A 116 18.71 -17.40 2.32
N GLY A 117 18.81 -18.63 1.79
CA GLY A 117 18.01 -19.78 2.22
C GLY A 117 16.55 -19.72 1.75
N GLY A 118 16.24 -18.90 0.76
CA GLY A 118 14.89 -18.63 0.27
C GLY A 118 14.78 -17.22 -0.30
N TYR A 119 13.57 -16.81 -0.63
CA TYR A 119 13.29 -15.45 -1.09
C TYR A 119 11.95 -14.97 -0.57
N LEU A 120 11.76 -13.65 -0.59
CA LEU A 120 10.49 -13.03 -0.23
C LEU A 120 9.66 -12.89 -1.51
N LYS A 121 8.64 -13.73 -1.67
CA LYS A 121 7.71 -13.68 -2.80
C LYS A 121 6.75 -12.51 -2.62
N ILE A 122 6.61 -11.69 -3.65
CA ILE A 122 5.79 -10.49 -3.65
C ILE A 122 4.63 -10.73 -4.61
N PHE A 123 3.41 -10.49 -4.15
CA PHE A 123 2.22 -10.58 -4.97
C PHE A 123 1.76 -9.19 -5.42
N ASP A 124 1.03 -9.13 -6.54
CA ASP A 124 0.44 -7.88 -7.00
C ASP A 124 -0.53 -7.30 -5.96
N TYR A 125 -0.54 -5.97 -5.85
CA TYR A 125 -1.32 -5.25 -4.85
C TYR A 125 -2.83 -5.50 -5.00
N GLN A 126 -3.35 -5.40 -6.23
CA GLN A 126 -4.78 -5.61 -6.46
C GLN A 126 -5.13 -7.09 -6.28
N ASP A 127 -4.24 -7.99 -6.70
CA ASP A 127 -4.41 -9.44 -6.49
C ASP A 127 -4.43 -9.83 -5.01
N THR A 128 -3.58 -9.23 -4.17
CA THR A 128 -3.56 -9.50 -2.72
C THR A 128 -4.74 -8.89 -2.00
N PHE A 129 -5.16 -7.69 -2.40
CA PHE A 129 -6.39 -7.08 -1.89
C PHE A 129 -7.60 -7.97 -2.21
N ARG A 130 -7.65 -8.48 -3.43
CA ARG A 130 -8.67 -9.43 -3.90
C ARG A 130 -8.61 -10.74 -3.12
N ALA A 131 -7.42 -11.31 -2.93
CA ALA A 131 -7.24 -12.55 -2.18
C ALA A 131 -7.64 -12.38 -0.71
N SER A 132 -7.32 -11.24 -0.08
CA SER A 132 -7.77 -10.89 1.27
C SER A 132 -9.29 -10.88 1.37
N TRP A 133 -9.97 -10.30 0.38
CA TRP A 133 -11.43 -10.34 0.29
C TRP A 133 -11.98 -11.75 0.07
N ASP A 134 -11.37 -12.54 -0.81
CA ASP A 134 -11.87 -13.87 -1.17
C ASP A 134 -11.66 -14.91 -0.07
N LYS A 135 -10.72 -14.70 0.85
CA LYS A 135 -10.55 -15.51 2.07
C LYS A 135 -11.74 -15.43 3.03
N LEU A 136 -12.54 -14.38 2.96
CA LEU A 136 -13.71 -14.19 3.83
C LEU A 136 -14.87 -15.10 3.41
N THR A 137 -15.61 -15.60 4.40
CA THR A 137 -16.91 -16.25 4.18
C THR A 137 -17.95 -15.24 3.68
N ASN A 138 -19.05 -15.72 3.10
CA ASN A 138 -20.11 -14.83 2.59
C ASN A 138 -20.74 -13.96 3.69
N GLU A 139 -20.84 -14.48 4.92
CA GLU A 139 -21.33 -13.75 6.09
C GLU A 139 -20.37 -12.63 6.51
N GLU A 140 -19.07 -12.94 6.59
CA GLU A 140 -18.04 -11.95 6.88
C GLU A 140 -17.95 -10.89 5.79
N LYS A 141 -18.05 -11.26 4.51
CA LYS A 141 -18.08 -10.32 3.39
C LYS A 141 -19.18 -9.28 3.59
N ALA A 142 -20.38 -9.70 4.00
CA ALA A 142 -21.49 -8.78 4.26
C ALA A 142 -21.17 -7.78 5.38
N GLU A 143 -20.63 -8.24 6.52
CA GLU A 143 -20.25 -7.35 7.63
C GLU A 143 -19.12 -6.39 7.24
N GLN A 144 -18.09 -6.92 6.57
CA GLN A 144 -16.89 -6.18 6.18
C GLN A 144 -17.22 -5.10 5.14
N TYR A 145 -18.12 -5.39 4.20
CA TYR A 145 -18.62 -4.38 3.25
C TYR A 145 -19.49 -3.33 3.91
N ASP A 146 -20.30 -3.70 4.91
CA ASP A 146 -21.05 -2.72 5.68
C ASP A 146 -20.12 -1.78 6.46
N GLN A 147 -19.04 -2.31 7.03
CA GLN A 147 -17.97 -1.49 7.65
C GLN A 147 -17.27 -0.60 6.62
N LEU A 148 -16.98 -1.11 5.42
CA LEU A 148 -16.36 -0.34 4.35
C LEU A 148 -17.24 0.85 3.94
N LYS A 149 -18.55 0.63 3.76
CA LYS A 149 -19.52 1.69 3.44
C LYS A 149 -19.68 2.75 4.53
N LYS A 150 -19.36 2.39 5.78
CA LYS A 150 -19.38 3.29 6.95
C LYS A 150 -18.10 4.10 7.09
N LEU A 151 -17.08 3.86 6.26
CA LEU A 151 -15.89 4.70 6.26
C LEU A 151 -16.24 6.14 5.85
N PRO A 152 -15.54 7.14 6.41
CA PRO A 152 -15.77 8.54 6.06
C PRO A 152 -15.62 8.72 4.55
N ASN A 153 -16.58 9.39 3.94
CA ASN A 153 -16.57 9.72 2.51
C ASN A 153 -16.57 8.54 1.52
N TYR A 154 -16.83 7.31 1.98
CA TYR A 154 -16.77 6.10 1.14
C TYR A 154 -17.33 6.32 -0.27
N ASP A 155 -16.49 6.01 -1.27
CA ASP A 155 -16.81 6.07 -2.68
C ASP A 155 -16.37 4.75 -3.34
N GLU A 156 -17.33 4.03 -3.90
CA GLU A 156 -17.10 2.71 -4.50
C GLU A 156 -16.21 2.78 -5.75
N ASN A 157 -16.26 3.88 -6.52
CA ASN A 157 -15.42 4.01 -7.71
C ASN A 157 -13.97 4.30 -7.33
N VAL A 158 -13.76 5.13 -6.31
CA VAL A 158 -12.40 5.39 -5.77
C VAL A 158 -11.85 4.12 -5.14
N PHE A 159 -12.69 3.35 -4.42
CA PHE A 159 -12.29 2.05 -3.90
C PHE A 159 -11.87 1.10 -5.02
N GLU A 160 -12.66 0.96 -6.09
CA GLU A 160 -12.35 0.08 -7.21
C GLU A 160 -11.06 0.47 -7.93
N GLN A 161 -10.82 1.76 -8.17
CA GLN A 161 -9.57 2.23 -8.78
C GLN A 161 -8.34 1.82 -7.98
N ILE A 162 -8.49 1.77 -6.66
CA ILE A 162 -7.44 1.40 -5.73
C ILE A 162 -7.36 -0.14 -5.64
N ALA A 163 -8.40 -0.79 -5.13
CA ALA A 163 -8.40 -2.23 -4.84
C ALA A 163 -8.47 -3.13 -6.10
N GLY A 164 -8.87 -2.61 -7.26
CA GLY A 164 -9.01 -3.37 -8.50
C GLY A 164 -10.30 -4.19 -8.63
N PHE A 165 -11.23 -4.10 -7.66
CA PHE A 165 -12.50 -4.81 -7.71
C PHE A 165 -13.63 -4.09 -6.95
N ARG A 166 -14.88 -4.46 -7.24
CA ARG A 166 -16.08 -3.98 -6.54
C ARG A 166 -16.65 -5.05 -5.59
N PRO A 167 -16.58 -4.88 -4.27
CA PRO A 167 -17.10 -5.86 -3.32
C PRO A 167 -18.57 -6.22 -3.57
N GLY A 168 -19.42 -5.23 -3.89
CA GLY A 168 -20.86 -5.44 -4.11
C GLY A 168 -21.20 -6.36 -5.30
N HIS A 169 -20.33 -6.43 -6.32
CA HIS A 169 -20.54 -7.33 -7.46
C HIS A 169 -20.20 -8.80 -7.15
N LEU A 170 -19.49 -9.04 -6.05
CA LEU A 170 -18.85 -10.31 -5.69
C LEU A 170 -19.54 -10.99 -4.49
N MET A 171 -20.70 -10.45 -4.08
CA MET A 171 -21.57 -10.97 -3.03
C MET A 171 -22.73 -11.82 -3.56
N LYS A 172 -22.59 -12.38 -4.76
CA LYS A 172 -23.62 -13.23 -5.39
C LYS A 172 -23.58 -14.65 -4.88
#